data_AF-A0AAW2WQS2-F1
#
_entry.id   AF-A0AAW2WQS2-F1
#
_cell.length_a   1.000
_cell.length_b   1.000
_cell.length_c   1.000
_cell.angle_alpha   90.00
_cell.angle_beta   90.00
_cell.angle_gamma   90.00
#
_symmetry.space_group_name_H-M   'P 1'
#
loop_
_entity.id
_entity.type
_entity.pdbx_description
1 polymer ?
#
loop_
_entity_poly.entity_id
_entity_poly.type
_entity_poly.pdbx_seq_one_letter_code
_entity_poly.pdbx_strand_id
1 'polypeptide(L)'
;NNARLRLMRLSEAVEKLRRQAAVSVQTGKENDARELLFQKKKVMQAMEKLKSRIELFDELAAKLNEAISMKESLLISNMALDLEESFSEKKSTGADSVQSLREISTFEEFIDHLDQQLNKIEELLETFLRFSNVLLESKEKPEYSKVQHAIEILEGVRHTRERLHLNHS
;
A
#
# COMPACT_ATOMS: atom_id res chain seq x y z
N ASN A 1 -12.31 -2.34 -7.89
CA ASN A 1 -10.87 -2.19 -8.18
C ASN A 1 -10.66 -1.35 -9.45
N ASN A 2 -10.44 -0.04 -9.31
CA ASN A 2 -10.32 0.91 -10.43
C ASN A 2 -9.00 0.74 -11.21
N ALA A 3 -7.92 0.36 -10.53
CA ALA A 3 -6.60 0.16 -11.14
C ALA A 3 -6.59 -1.01 -12.13
N ARG A 4 -7.18 -2.15 -11.76
CA ARG A 4 -7.32 -3.31 -12.66
C ARG A 4 -8.16 -2.99 -13.91
N LEU A 5 -9.24 -2.21 -13.76
CA LEU A 5 -10.04 -1.72 -14.90
C LEU A 5 -9.21 -0.82 -15.84
N ARG A 6 -8.38 0.07 -15.28
CA ARG A 6 -7.47 0.90 -16.09
C ARG A 6 -6.42 0.06 -16.82
N LEU A 7 -5.89 -0.99 -16.19
CA LEU A 7 -4.95 -1.92 -16.81
C LEU A 7 -5.59 -2.62 -18.02
N MET A 8 -6.84 -3.08 -17.88
CA MET A 8 -7.62 -3.68 -18.98
C MET A 8 -7.78 -2.70 -20.15
N ARG A 9 -8.20 -1.46 -19.86
CA ARG A 9 -8.35 -0.41 -20.91
C ARG A 9 -7.03 -0.08 -21.61
N LEU A 10 -5.91 -0.06 -20.90
CA LEU A 10 -4.59 0.14 -21.49
C LEU A 10 -4.21 -1.03 -22.40
N SER A 11 -4.51 -2.27 -21.99
CA SER A 11 -4.30 -3.46 -22.84
C SER A 11 -5.11 -3.40 -24.13
N GLU A 12 -6.39 -3.01 -24.05
CA GLU A 12 -7.25 -2.80 -25.22
C GLU A 12 -6.69 -1.72 -26.16
N ALA A 13 -6.20 -0.60 -25.61
CA ALA A 13 -5.58 0.46 -26.40
C ALA A 13 -4.30 0.00 -27.11
N VAL A 14 -3.45 -0.81 -26.45
CA VAL A 14 -2.25 -1.42 -27.05
C VAL A 14 -2.61 -2.30 -28.24
N GLU A 15 -3.64 -3.15 -28.10
CA GLU A 15 -4.09 -4.02 -29.18
C GLU A 15 -4.73 -3.25 -30.33
N LYS A 16 -5.49 -2.18 -30.03
CA LYS A 16 -6.03 -1.28 -31.06
C LYS A 16 -4.91 -0.63 -31.90
N LEU A 17 -3.90 -0.07 -31.23
CA LEU A 17 -2.75 0.56 -31.90
C LEU A 17 -1.98 -0.45 -32.75
N ARG A 18 -1.78 -1.67 -32.23
CA ARG A 18 -1.15 -2.77 -32.99
C ARG A 18 -1.93 -3.10 -34.27
N ARG A 19 -3.25 -3.25 -34.19
CA ARG A 19 -4.10 -3.55 -35.36
C ARG A 19 -4.04 -2.41 -36.38
N GLN A 20 -4.13 -1.16 -35.94
CA GLN A 20 -4.05 0.01 -36.82
C GLN A 20 -2.68 0.13 -37.51
N ALA A 21 -1.59 -0.15 -36.79
CA ALA A 21 -0.25 -0.16 -37.38
C ALA A 21 -0.12 -1.25 -38.45
N ALA A 22 -0.66 -2.45 -38.21
CA ALA A 22 -0.66 -3.53 -39.20
C ALA A 22 -1.42 -3.17 -40.48
N VAL A 23 -2.59 -2.53 -40.36
CA VAL A 23 -3.36 -2.03 -41.52
C VAL A 23 -2.59 -0.94 -42.27
N SER A 24 -1.91 -0.05 -41.54
CA SER A 24 -1.13 1.04 -42.14
C SER A 24 0.06 0.50 -42.96
N VAL A 25 0.72 -0.55 -42.47
CA VAL A 25 1.78 -1.25 -43.23
C VAL A 25 1.22 -1.89 -44.51
N GLN A 26 0.08 -2.60 -44.41
CA GLN A 26 -0.54 -3.27 -45.57
C GLN A 26 -1.02 -2.30 -46.65
N THR A 27 -1.36 -1.07 -46.25
CA THR A 27 -1.82 -0.01 -47.16
C THR A 27 -0.68 0.89 -47.67
N GLY A 28 0.58 0.56 -47.37
CA GLY A 28 1.77 1.31 -47.80
C GLY A 28 2.03 2.60 -47.02
N LYS A 29 1.30 2.84 -45.92
CA LYS A 29 1.42 4.03 -45.05
C LYS A 29 2.41 3.80 -43.91
N GLU A 30 3.68 3.58 -44.26
CA GLU A 30 4.71 3.23 -43.28
C GLU A 30 4.96 4.31 -42.23
N ASN A 31 4.83 5.59 -42.58
CA ASN A 31 5.03 6.69 -41.64
C ASN A 31 3.94 6.70 -40.56
N ASP A 32 2.68 6.45 -40.93
CA ASP A 32 1.57 6.31 -39.99
C ASP A 32 1.78 5.09 -39.07
N ALA A 33 2.27 3.98 -39.63
CA ALA A 33 2.60 2.79 -38.85
C ALA A 33 3.70 3.08 -37.80
N ARG A 34 4.75 3.83 -38.15
CA ARG A 34 5.83 4.22 -37.22
C ARG A 34 5.29 5.07 -36.07
N GLU A 35 4.43 6.04 -36.35
CA GLU A 35 3.81 6.88 -35.32
C GLU A 35 2.91 6.05 -34.39
N LEU A 36 2.06 5.18 -34.94
CA LEU A 36 1.20 4.30 -34.13
C LEU A 36 2.01 3.37 -33.21
N LEU A 37 3.15 2.85 -33.68
CA LEU A 37 4.05 2.04 -32.86
C LEU A 37 4.74 2.86 -31.77
N PHE A 38 5.08 4.12 -32.03
CA PHE A 38 5.61 5.02 -31.02
C PHE A 38 4.58 5.31 -29.92
N GLN A 39 3.32 5.55 -30.29
CA GLN A 39 2.23 5.72 -29.33
C GLN A 39 1.99 4.43 -28.54
N LYS A 40 2.00 3.26 -29.20
CA LYS A 40 1.89 1.95 -28.53
C LYS A 40 2.97 1.77 -27.47
N LYS A 41 4.22 2.17 -27.75
CA LYS A 41 5.33 2.11 -26.79
C LYS A 41 5.05 2.94 -25.54
N LYS A 42 4.52 4.15 -25.68
CA LYS A 42 4.14 5.01 -24.53
C LYS A 42 3.05 4.36 -23.68
N VAL A 43 2.02 3.80 -24.32
CA VAL A 43 0.91 3.12 -23.60
C VAL A 43 1.43 1.88 -22.87
N MET A 44 2.30 1.09 -23.49
CA MET A 44 2.95 -0.05 -22.83
C MET A 44 3.76 0.37 -21.60
N GLN A 45 4.53 1.46 -21.67
CA GLN A 45 5.28 1.95 -20.50
C GLN A 45 4.36 2.35 -19.34
N ALA A 46 3.24 3.01 -19.65
CA ALA A 46 2.24 3.35 -18.64
C ALA A 46 1.58 2.11 -18.03
N MET A 47 1.31 1.09 -18.86
CA MET A 47 0.75 -0.20 -18.44
C MET A 47 1.70 -0.95 -17.51
N GLU A 48 2.99 -0.99 -17.81
CA GLU A 48 4.00 -1.66 -16.98
C GLU A 48 4.10 -1.01 -15.59
N LYS A 49 4.17 0.33 -15.53
CA LYS A 49 4.15 1.07 -14.26
C LYS A 49 2.90 0.77 -13.43
N LEU A 50 1.74 0.67 -14.08
CA LEU A 50 0.49 0.34 -13.39
C LEU A 50 0.46 -1.10 -12.89
N LYS A 51 1.03 -2.04 -13.65
CA LYS A 51 1.15 -3.45 -13.28
C LYS A 51 2.00 -3.61 -12.02
N SER A 52 3.19 -3.02 -11.99
CA SER A 52 4.07 -3.04 -10.79
C SER A 52 3.36 -2.43 -9.57
N ARG A 53 2.57 -1.37 -9.75
CA ARG A 53 1.80 -0.77 -8.65
C ARG A 53 0.70 -1.70 -8.13
N ILE A 54 0.02 -2.44 -9.01
CA ILE A 54 -0.99 -3.43 -8.60
C ILE A 54 -0.33 -4.55 -7.82
N GLU A 55 0.82 -5.07 -8.29
CA GLU A 55 1.58 -6.12 -7.61
C GLU A 55 2.02 -5.70 -6.20
N LEU A 56 2.55 -4.49 -6.04
CA LEU A 56 2.92 -3.95 -4.72
C LEU A 56 1.73 -3.85 -3.77
N PHE A 57 0.55 -3.44 -4.26
CA PHE A 57 -0.66 -3.39 -3.43
C PHE A 57 -1.17 -4.78 -3.07
N ASP A 58 -1.04 -5.75 -3.97
CA ASP A 58 -1.40 -7.14 -3.69
C ASP A 58 -0.47 -7.75 -2.64
N GLU A 59 0.83 -7.46 -2.70
CA GLU A 59 1.80 -7.87 -1.65
C GLU A 59 1.47 -7.22 -0.29
N LEU A 60 1.18 -5.92 -0.28
CA LEU A 60 0.79 -5.22 0.94
C LEU A 60 -0.47 -5.83 1.56
N ALA A 61 -1.49 -6.12 0.73
CA ALA A 61 -2.72 -6.74 1.20
C ALA A 61 -2.47 -8.13 1.80
N ALA A 62 -1.58 -8.92 1.18
CA ALA A 62 -1.20 -10.23 1.71
C ALA A 62 -0.52 -10.10 3.09
N LYS A 63 0.46 -9.20 3.24
CA LYS A 63 1.14 -8.96 4.53
C LYS A 63 0.20 -8.45 5.61
N LEU A 64 -0.75 -7.58 5.24
CA LEU A 64 -1.75 -7.09 6.18
C LEU A 64 -2.65 -8.22 6.68
N ASN A 65 -3.11 -9.10 5.78
CA ASN A 65 -3.90 -10.27 6.16
C ASN A 65 -3.11 -11.21 7.07
N GLU A 66 -1.83 -11.45 6.78
CA GLU A 66 -0.96 -12.25 7.63
C GLU A 66 -0.85 -11.67 9.05
N ALA A 67 -0.58 -10.37 9.16
CA ALA A 67 -0.50 -9.68 10.45
C ALA A 67 -1.82 -9.73 11.24
N ILE A 68 -2.96 -9.57 10.55
CA ILE A 68 -4.30 -9.72 11.16
C ILE A 68 -4.48 -11.14 11.68
N SER A 69 -4.19 -12.16 10.88
CA SER A 69 -4.30 -13.57 11.29
C SER A 69 -3.38 -13.92 12.46
N MET A 70 -2.15 -13.38 12.49
CA MET A 70 -1.26 -13.52 13.65
C MET A 70 -1.88 -12.91 14.90
N LYS A 71 -2.47 -11.72 14.82
CA LYS A 71 -3.13 -11.07 15.96
C LYS A 71 -4.38 -11.82 16.41
N GLU A 72 -5.21 -12.30 15.49
CA GLU A 72 -6.39 -13.11 15.80
C GLU A 72 -6.00 -14.38 16.55
N SER A 73 -4.96 -15.09 16.08
CA SER A 73 -4.44 -16.29 16.76
C SER A 73 -3.98 -15.98 18.19
N LEU A 74 -3.24 -14.88 18.39
CA LEU A 74 -2.80 -14.46 19.73
C LEU A 74 -3.97 -14.08 20.64
N LEU A 75 -4.97 -13.36 20.12
CA LEU A 75 -6.17 -13.01 20.89
C LEU A 75 -6.98 -14.25 21.29
N ILE A 76 -7.16 -15.20 20.37
CA ILE A 76 -7.84 -16.48 20.64
C ILE A 76 -7.07 -17.29 21.70
N SER A 77 -5.73 -17.34 21.59
CA SER A 77 -4.87 -18.02 22.57
C SER A 77 -5.02 -17.41 23.96
N ASN A 78 -5.00 -16.08 24.06
CA ASN A 78 -5.14 -15.40 25.35
C ASN A 78 -6.55 -15.59 25.97
N MET A 79 -7.60 -15.54 25.16
CA MET A 79 -8.96 -15.82 25.65
C MET A 79 -9.15 -17.29 26.08
N ALA A 80 -8.46 -18.24 25.44
CA ALA A 80 -8.47 -19.63 25.87
C ALA A 80 -7.76 -19.82 27.21
N LEU A 81 -6.65 -19.09 27.45
CA LEU A 81 -5.92 -19.10 28.71
C LEU A 81 -6.74 -18.46 29.86
N ASP A 82 -7.40 -17.32 29.62
CA ASP A 82 -8.30 -16.68 30.61
C ASP A 82 -9.49 -17.59 31.00
N LEU A 83 -9.98 -18.38 30.04
CA LEU A 83 -11.01 -19.39 30.30
C LEU A 83 -10.49 -20.55 31.15
N GLU A 84 -9.25 -21.00 30.97
CA GLU A 84 -8.64 -22.05 31.82
C GLU A 84 -8.29 -21.53 33.22
N GLU A 85 -7.90 -20.26 33.36
CA GLU A 85 -7.64 -19.63 34.67
C GLU A 85 -8.92 -19.49 35.52
N SER A 86 -10.08 -19.38 34.86
CA SER A 86 -11.41 -19.37 35.50
C SER A 86 -11.81 -20.73 36.11
N PHE A 87 -11.15 -21.83 35.74
CA PHE A 87 -11.44 -23.19 36.24
C PHE A 87 -10.35 -23.76 37.16
N SER A 88 -9.23 -23.08 37.37
CA SER A 88 -8.11 -23.59 38.16
C SER A 88 -7.83 -22.72 39.38
N GLU A 89 -8.53 -23.03 40.48
CA GLU A 89 -8.02 -22.67 41.79
C GLU A 89 -6.65 -23.35 42.01
N LYS A 90 -5.62 -22.51 42.18
CA LYS A 90 -4.29 -22.77 42.79
C LYS A 90 -3.19 -23.26 41.83
N LYS A 91 -2.20 -22.39 41.54
CA LYS A 91 -0.95 -22.20 42.33
C LYS A 91 0.06 -21.39 41.50
N SER A 92 0.40 -20.20 41.98
CA SER A 92 1.45 -19.31 41.44
C SER A 92 2.82 -20.01 41.43
N THR A 93 3.47 -20.04 40.25
CA THR A 93 4.93 -20.21 40.12
C THR A 93 5.45 -19.28 39.03
N GLY A 94 6.46 -18.46 39.38
CA GLY A 94 6.96 -17.30 38.63
C GLY A 94 7.63 -17.53 37.27
N ALA A 95 7.33 -18.62 36.56
CA ALA A 95 7.69 -18.80 35.15
C ALA A 95 6.71 -18.06 34.21
N ASP A 96 5.43 -17.97 34.61
CA ASP A 96 4.34 -17.40 33.82
C ASP A 96 4.45 -15.86 33.68
N SER A 97 4.92 -15.21 34.75
CA SER A 97 5.16 -13.76 34.77
C SER A 97 6.29 -13.33 33.83
N VAL A 98 7.28 -14.19 33.55
CA VAL A 98 8.43 -13.86 32.67
C VAL A 98 8.05 -14.02 31.20
N GLN A 99 7.20 -14.99 30.88
CA GLN A 99 6.69 -15.20 29.53
C GLN A 99 5.75 -14.05 29.12
N SER A 100 4.84 -13.64 30.00
CA SER A 100 3.97 -12.47 29.79
C SER A 100 4.77 -11.17 29.61
N LEU A 101 5.83 -10.95 30.40
CA LEU A 101 6.73 -9.80 30.24
C LEU A 101 7.53 -9.81 28.93
N ARG A 102 7.94 -11.00 28.47
CA ARG A 102 8.65 -11.16 27.19
C ARG A 102 7.72 -10.88 26.00
N GLU A 103 6.47 -11.30 26.10
CA GLU A 103 5.44 -11.06 25.08
C GLU A 103 5.04 -9.58 25.00
N ILE A 104 4.93 -8.92 26.16
CA ILE A 104 4.74 -7.46 26.24
C ILE A 104 5.93 -6.73 25.59
N SER A 105 7.17 -7.18 25.84
CA SER A 105 8.36 -6.59 25.20
C SER A 105 8.35 -6.77 23.69
N THR A 106 7.96 -7.93 23.16
CA THR A 106 7.88 -8.15 21.70
C THR A 106 6.75 -7.37 21.04
N PHE A 107 5.67 -7.12 21.78
CA PHE A 107 4.57 -6.30 21.30
C PHE A 107 4.98 -4.82 21.23
N GLU A 108 5.66 -4.32 22.25
CA GLU A 108 6.17 -2.94 22.28
C GLU A 108 7.21 -2.71 21.18
N GLU A 109 8.13 -3.66 20.96
CA GLU A 109 9.08 -3.62 19.83
C GLU A 109 8.37 -3.62 18.47
N PHE A 110 7.25 -4.33 18.33
CA PHE A 110 6.43 -4.30 17.12
C PHE A 110 5.74 -2.95 16.92
N ILE A 111 5.20 -2.33 17.98
CA ILE A 111 4.56 -1.01 17.91
C ILE A 111 5.58 0.06 17.56
N ASP A 112 6.78 -0.01 18.14
CA ASP A 112 7.89 0.86 17.78
C ASP A 112 8.31 0.68 16.31
N HIS A 113 8.39 -0.56 15.83
CA HIS A 113 8.68 -0.83 14.43
C HIS A 113 7.58 -0.28 13.51
N LEU A 114 6.30 -0.45 13.89
CA LEU A 114 5.17 0.04 13.13
C LEU A 114 5.16 1.57 13.08
N ASP A 115 5.42 2.25 14.21
CA ASP A 115 5.54 3.71 14.25
C ASP A 115 6.70 4.20 13.37
N GLN A 116 7.86 3.52 13.41
CA GLN A 116 8.98 3.84 12.53
C GLN A 116 8.63 3.71 11.04
N GLN A 117 7.85 2.69 10.65
CA GLN A 117 7.38 2.55 9.27
C GLN A 117 6.38 3.64 8.89
N LEU A 118 5.46 3.99 9.79
CA LEU A 118 4.51 5.07 9.57
C LEU A 118 5.21 6.43 9.47
N ASN A 119 6.25 6.68 10.29
CA ASN A 119 7.07 7.88 10.22
C ASN A 119 7.77 8.03 8.87
N LYS A 120 8.33 6.93 8.32
CA LYS A 120 8.94 6.94 6.98
C LYS A 120 7.92 7.28 5.89
N ILE A 121 6.71 6.75 5.99
CA ILE A 121 5.62 7.04 5.06
C ILE A 121 5.22 8.52 5.16
N GLU A 122 5.12 9.04 6.38
CA GLU A 122 4.84 10.45 6.66
C GLU A 122 5.91 11.37 6.05
N GLU A 123 7.20 11.12 6.28
CA GLU A 123 8.30 11.92 5.71
C GLU A 123 8.30 11.92 4.17
N LEU A 124 8.03 10.77 3.54
CA LEU A 124 7.92 10.66 2.09
C LEU A 124 6.73 11.44 1.54
N LEU A 125 5.58 11.39 2.22
CA LEU A 125 4.39 12.15 1.85
C LEU A 125 4.62 13.66 2.02
N GLU A 126 5.22 14.09 3.12
CA GLU A 126 5.58 15.49 3.31
C GLU A 126 6.57 16.00 2.26
N THR A 127 7.56 15.18 1.92
CA THR A 127 8.53 15.49 0.86
C THR A 127 7.81 15.64 -0.48
N PHE A 128 6.95 14.69 -0.84
CA PHE A 128 6.13 14.76 -2.05
C PHE A 128 5.24 16.01 -2.07
N LEU A 129 4.61 16.37 -0.96
CA LEU A 129 3.76 17.56 -0.85
C LEU A 129 4.56 18.85 -0.96
N ARG A 130 5.76 18.94 -0.35
CA ARG A 130 6.67 20.09 -0.52
C ARG A 130 7.08 20.26 -1.98
N PHE A 131 7.52 19.18 -2.64
CA PHE A 131 7.86 19.23 -4.06
C PHE A 131 6.66 19.60 -4.93
N SER A 132 5.49 19.04 -4.63
CA SER A 132 4.26 19.37 -5.36
C SER A 132 3.87 20.82 -5.16
N ASN A 133 4.03 21.40 -3.97
CA ASN A 133 3.73 22.80 -3.70
C ASN A 133 4.68 23.73 -4.49
N VAL A 134 5.98 23.41 -4.51
CA VAL A 134 6.99 24.13 -5.32
C VAL A 134 6.73 23.99 -6.82
N LEU A 135 6.25 22.83 -7.27
CA LEU A 135 5.97 22.56 -8.69
C LEU A 135 4.63 23.17 -9.16
N LEU A 136 3.62 23.20 -8.29
CA LEU A 136 2.28 23.72 -8.55
C LEU A 136 2.22 25.25 -8.68
N GLU A 137 3.23 25.98 -8.22
CA GLU A 137 3.41 27.40 -8.58
C GLU A 137 3.57 27.59 -10.10
N SER A 138 3.86 26.52 -10.86
CA SER A 138 4.25 26.59 -12.27
C SER A 138 3.29 26.00 -13.32
N LYS A 139 2.23 25.21 -13.00
CA LYS A 139 1.13 24.82 -13.95
C LYS A 139 0.03 23.87 -13.40
N GLU A 140 -1.23 24.22 -13.66
CA GLU A 140 -2.51 23.47 -13.88
C GLU A 140 -3.01 22.20 -13.09
N LYS A 141 -4.35 22.07 -13.14
CA LYS A 141 -5.36 21.23 -12.43
C LYS A 141 -5.16 19.72 -12.13
N PRO A 142 -4.54 18.86 -12.95
CA PRO A 142 -4.53 17.41 -12.68
C PRO A 142 -3.65 17.01 -11.47
N GLU A 143 -2.62 17.80 -11.15
CA GLU A 143 -1.76 17.60 -9.99
C GLU A 143 -2.52 17.77 -8.65
N TYR A 144 -3.52 18.64 -8.63
CA TYR A 144 -4.32 18.91 -7.43
C TYR A 144 -5.00 17.66 -6.86
N SER A 145 -5.50 16.76 -7.73
CA SER A 145 -6.15 15.52 -7.26
C SER A 145 -5.19 14.52 -6.60
N LYS A 146 -3.94 14.45 -7.07
CA LYS A 146 -2.92 13.59 -6.46
C LYS A 146 -2.40 14.17 -5.16
N VAL A 147 -2.25 15.50 -5.12
CA VAL A 147 -1.91 16.25 -3.90
C VAL A 147 -3.00 16.07 -2.85
N GLN A 148 -4.27 16.18 -3.25
CA GLN A 148 -5.39 15.98 -2.34
C GLN A 148 -5.40 14.55 -1.75
N HIS A 149 -5.20 13.53 -2.58
CA HIS A 149 -5.09 12.15 -2.08
C HIS A 149 -3.89 11.97 -1.15
N ALA A 150 -2.75 12.60 -1.44
CA ALA A 150 -1.58 12.53 -0.58
C ALA A 150 -1.83 13.20 0.79
N ILE A 151 -2.61 14.28 0.84
CA ILE A 151 -3.04 14.94 2.08
C ILE A 151 -3.95 13.99 2.89
N GLU A 152 -4.95 13.39 2.27
CA GLU A 152 -5.86 12.45 2.95
C GLU A 152 -5.12 11.23 3.52
N ILE A 153 -4.14 10.70 2.78
CA ILE A 153 -3.29 9.59 3.26
C ILE A 153 -2.41 10.06 4.42
N LEU A 154 -1.82 11.25 4.33
CA LEU A 154 -0.99 11.82 5.39
C LEU A 154 -1.78 12.00 6.69
N GLU A 155 -3.01 12.53 6.62
CA GLU A 155 -3.91 12.63 7.78
C GLU A 155 -4.23 11.27 8.39
N GLY A 156 -4.53 10.27 7.54
CA GLY A 156 -4.76 8.91 8.01
C GLY A 156 -3.55 8.27 8.70
N VAL A 157 -2.34 8.52 8.19
CA VAL A 157 -1.08 8.06 8.80
C VAL A 157 -0.87 8.73 10.14
N ARG A 158 -0.97 10.07 10.21
CA ARG A 158 -0.83 10.82 11.47
C ARG A 158 -1.82 10.37 12.53
N HIS A 159 -3.10 10.23 12.15
CA HIS A 159 -4.13 9.76 13.07
C HIS A 159 -3.85 8.33 13.58
N THR A 160 -3.32 7.47 12.72
CA THR A 160 -2.94 6.11 13.14
C THR A 160 -1.79 6.16 14.15
N ARG A 161 -0.76 6.97 13.92
CA ARG A 161 0.37 7.16 14.86
C ARG A 161 -0.08 7.75 16.19
N GLU A 162 -0.93 8.78 16.16
CA GLU A 162 -1.55 9.36 17.37
C GLU A 162 -2.27 8.29 18.20
N ARG A 163 -3.02 7.40 17.55
CA ARG A 163 -3.68 6.28 18.22
C ARG A 163 -2.70 5.25 18.79
N LEU A 164 -1.57 5.00 18.13
CA LEU A 164 -0.53 4.13 18.68
C LEU A 164 0.04 4.75 19.97
N HIS A 165 0.31 6.05 19.99
CA HIS A 165 0.82 6.72 21.19
C HIS A 165 -0.22 6.88 22.32
N LEU A 166 -1.50 7.13 21.98
CA LEU A 166 -2.57 7.29 22.97
C LEU A 166 -2.95 6.00 23.69
N ASN A 167 -2.74 4.84 23.07
CA ASN A 167 -3.03 3.54 23.69
C ASN A 167 -1.86 3.01 24.54
N HIS A 168 -0.76 3.74 24.64
CA HIS A 168 0.48 3.35 25.33
C HIS A 168 0.94 4.38 26.40
N SER A 169 0.11 5.37 26.78
CA SER A 169 0.33 6.27 27.94
C SER A 169 -0.54 5.87 29.13
#